data_AF-A0ABD4RGQ2-F1
#
_entry.id   AF-A0ABD4RGQ2-F1
#
_cell.length_a   1.000
_cell.length_b   1.000
_cell.length_c   1.000
_cell.angle_alpha   90.00
_cell.angle_beta   90.00
_cell.angle_gamma   90.00
#
_symmetry.space_group_name_H-M   'P 1'
#
loop_
_entity.id
_entity.type
_entity.pdbx_description
1 polymer ?
#
loop_
_entity_poly.entity_id
_entity_poly.type
_entity_poly.pdbx_seq_one_letter_code
_entity_poly.pdbx_strand_id
1 'polypeptide(L)'
;MKIYKKYKTLINKIILITLILLSIFIYFKVDTINNIVNIVFIGFIFAYALNPIRNSISERFNISKRISSIILIIFIVTLILIMLYLVVPTILKESLNFGEMLDNIEKYISDLAIKLKINDISFFQSIYTQINEEVNRFLSGFSNNFIENMMGIFENLVSFAIVPIVTYYFLVDGDLIYNKILLILPTEKRVIAKKAINNIDRILSRYIISQLLLSLIIGVLTFIILMIIDVKFAFILAVLNGILNIIPYFGPIIGGIPAVIIALIDSPTKALWTIIGVFLLQQIEGNILSPKITGDSTNMHPIIIIILLLIGEKIGGFAGMVLAVPIGVIIKVIYDDINDYLF
;
A
#
# COMPACT_ATOMS: atom_id res chain seq x y z
N MET A 1 -31.08 14.53 42.81
CA MET A 1 -30.68 15.03 41.46
C MET A 1 -29.32 14.51 40.97
N LYS A 2 -28.24 14.49 41.78
CA LYS A 2 -26.92 13.92 41.37
C LYS A 2 -26.94 12.42 41.03
N ILE A 3 -27.72 11.62 41.78
CA ILE A 3 -27.85 10.17 41.57
C ILE A 3 -28.47 9.85 40.21
N TYR A 4 -29.56 10.53 39.83
CA TYR A 4 -30.22 10.38 38.52
C TYR A 4 -29.30 10.74 37.34
N LYS A 5 -28.48 11.79 37.50
CA LYS A 5 -27.49 12.19 36.47
C LYS A 5 -26.40 11.12 36.27
N LYS A 6 -25.95 10.47 37.35
CA LYS A 6 -24.96 9.38 37.32
C LYS A 6 -25.50 8.12 36.62
N TYR A 7 -26.73 7.70 36.92
CA TYR A 7 -27.35 6.56 36.24
C TYR A 7 -27.65 6.84 34.76
N LYS A 8 -28.11 8.06 34.41
CA LYS A 8 -28.30 8.47 33.01
C LYS A 8 -27.00 8.40 32.20
N THR A 9 -25.88 8.85 32.76
CA THR A 9 -24.57 8.74 32.09
C THR A 9 -24.09 7.29 31.94
N LEU A 10 -24.41 6.42 32.90
CA LEU A 10 -24.06 5.00 32.84
C LEU A 10 -24.88 4.29 31.77
N ILE A 11 -26.20 4.53 31.73
CA ILE A 11 -27.12 3.97 30.74
C ILE A 11 -26.72 4.40 29.32
N ASN A 12 -26.42 5.69 29.10
CA ASN A 12 -25.98 6.17 27.78
C ASN A 12 -24.66 5.51 27.33
N LYS A 13 -23.72 5.26 28.25
CA LYS A 13 -22.48 4.53 27.94
C LYS A 13 -22.75 3.08 27.56
N ILE A 14 -23.61 2.39 28.32
CA ILE A 14 -24.00 1.00 28.03
C ILE A 14 -24.67 0.91 26.65
N ILE A 15 -25.65 1.77 26.38
CA ILE A 15 -26.32 1.83 25.07
C ILE A 15 -25.32 2.06 23.93
N LEU A 16 -24.38 3.00 24.10
CA LEU A 16 -23.36 3.29 23.10
C LEU A 16 -22.45 2.07 22.86
N ILE A 17 -21.99 1.40 23.93
CA ILE A 17 -21.16 0.20 23.82
C ILE A 17 -21.94 -0.93 23.13
N THR A 18 -23.21 -1.15 23.50
CA THR A 18 -24.06 -2.15 22.86
C THR A 18 -24.27 -1.86 21.38
N LEU A 19 -24.50 -0.60 21.00
CA LEU A 19 -24.63 -0.19 19.60
C LEU A 19 -23.33 -0.41 18.81
N ILE A 20 -22.17 -0.11 19.40
CA ILE A 20 -20.86 -0.36 18.78
C ILE A 20 -20.67 -1.86 18.57
N LEU A 21 -20.90 -2.68 19.60
CA LEU A 21 -20.78 -4.14 19.51
C LEU A 21 -21.75 -4.74 18.50
N LEU A 22 -22.99 -4.25 18.45
CA LEU A 22 -23.99 -4.67 17.46
C LEU A 22 -23.54 -4.30 16.04
N SER A 23 -23.00 -3.09 15.85
CA SER A 23 -22.49 -2.63 14.55
C SER A 23 -21.31 -3.48 14.07
N ILE A 24 -20.38 -3.82 14.98
CA ILE A 24 -19.27 -4.74 14.71
C ILE A 24 -19.79 -6.13 14.35
N PHE A 25 -20.77 -6.65 15.11
CA PHE A 25 -21.38 -7.96 14.83
C PHE A 25 -22.05 -7.99 13.45
N ILE A 26 -22.83 -6.97 13.10
CA ILE A 26 -23.49 -6.84 11.79
C ILE A 26 -22.45 -6.78 10.67
N TYR A 27 -21.37 -6.03 10.85
CA TYR A 27 -20.27 -5.93 9.87
C TYR A 27 -19.62 -7.29 9.57
N PHE A 28 -19.44 -8.16 10.57
CA PHE A 28 -18.88 -9.50 10.36
C PHE A 28 -19.88 -10.54 9.87
N LYS A 29 -21.19 -10.29 10.00
CA LYS A 29 -22.24 -11.26 9.63
C LYS A 29 -22.92 -10.97 8.31
N VAL A 30 -22.86 -9.74 7.81
CA VAL A 30 -23.59 -9.33 6.60
C VAL A 30 -22.60 -8.85 5.54
N ASP A 31 -22.31 -9.72 4.57
CA ASP A 31 -21.31 -9.48 3.52
C ASP A 31 -21.58 -8.18 2.74
N THR A 32 -22.84 -7.88 2.45
CA THR A 32 -23.21 -6.62 1.75
C THR A 32 -22.83 -5.38 2.56
N ILE A 33 -23.02 -5.41 3.89
CA ILE A 33 -22.67 -4.29 4.76
C ILE A 33 -21.15 -4.18 4.87
N ASN A 34 -20.46 -5.31 5.01
CA ASN A 34 -19.01 -5.39 5.00
C ASN A 34 -18.42 -4.71 3.74
N ASN A 35 -18.93 -5.08 2.56
CA ASN A 35 -18.47 -4.54 1.29
C ASN A 35 -18.68 -3.03 1.17
N ILE A 36 -19.86 -2.52 1.55
CA ILE A 36 -20.15 -1.07 1.50
C ILE A 36 -19.24 -0.31 2.48
N VAL A 37 -19.08 -0.82 3.71
CA VAL A 37 -18.21 -0.20 4.72
C VAL A 37 -16.77 -0.18 4.24
N ASN A 38 -16.28 -1.26 3.63
CA ASN A 38 -14.93 -1.33 3.08
C ASN A 38 -14.71 -0.30 1.96
N ILE A 39 -15.66 -0.16 1.03
CA ILE A 39 -15.58 0.84 -0.05
C ILE A 39 -15.50 2.26 0.55
N VAL A 40 -16.34 2.57 1.54
CA VAL A 40 -16.32 3.87 2.20
C VAL A 40 -15.01 4.11 2.94
N PHE A 41 -14.51 3.08 3.63
CA PHE A 41 -13.27 3.13 4.38
C PHE A 41 -12.05 3.31 3.47
N ILE A 42 -11.98 2.59 2.36
CA ILE A 42 -10.97 2.78 1.31
C ILE A 42 -11.05 4.21 0.75
N GLY A 43 -12.25 4.69 0.45
CA GLY A 43 -12.47 6.05 -0.03
C GLY A 43 -11.96 7.11 0.96
N PHE A 44 -12.17 6.89 2.27
CA PHE A 44 -11.64 7.71 3.35
C PHE A 44 -10.10 7.68 3.41
N ILE A 45 -9.48 6.50 3.31
CA ILE A 45 -8.01 6.35 3.31
C ILE A 45 -7.40 7.11 2.14
N PHE A 46 -7.94 6.93 0.92
CA PHE A 46 -7.50 7.67 -0.25
C PHE A 46 -7.69 9.18 -0.07
N ALA A 47 -8.84 9.61 0.45
CA ALA A 47 -9.07 11.03 0.70
C ALA A 47 -8.05 11.61 1.68
N TYR A 48 -7.75 10.89 2.76
CA TYR A 48 -6.77 11.31 3.74
C TYR A 48 -5.36 11.39 3.12
N ALA A 49 -4.94 10.37 2.38
CA ALA A 49 -3.64 10.34 1.71
C ALA A 49 -3.47 11.42 0.64
N LEU A 50 -4.55 11.76 -0.06
CA LEU A 50 -4.56 12.75 -1.14
C LEU A 50 -4.82 14.18 -0.66
N ASN A 51 -5.30 14.37 0.57
CA ASN A 51 -5.64 15.68 1.13
C ASN A 51 -4.48 16.69 1.07
N PRO A 52 -3.22 16.33 1.41
CA PRO A 52 -2.11 17.27 1.32
C PRO A 52 -1.79 17.68 -0.13
N ILE A 53 -1.91 16.75 -1.08
CA ILE A 53 -1.71 17.02 -2.50
C ILE A 53 -2.81 17.95 -3.01
N ARG A 54 -4.06 17.67 -2.64
CA ARG A 54 -5.21 18.54 -2.95
C ARG A 54 -4.99 19.95 -2.42
N ASN A 55 -4.58 20.09 -1.16
CA ASN A 55 -4.34 21.41 -0.56
C ASN A 55 -3.21 22.15 -1.28
N SER A 56 -2.12 21.46 -1.60
CA SER A 56 -1.00 22.02 -2.38
C SER A 56 -1.45 22.51 -3.76
N ILE A 57 -2.31 21.77 -4.45
CA ILE A 57 -2.91 22.18 -5.73
C ILE A 57 -3.80 23.43 -5.53
N SER A 58 -4.68 23.40 -4.52
CA SER A 58 -5.61 24.50 -4.22
C SER A 58 -4.88 25.80 -3.92
N GLU A 59 -3.83 25.74 -3.09
CA GLU A 59 -3.03 26.89 -2.69
C GLU A 59 -2.14 27.40 -3.83
N ARG A 60 -1.46 26.49 -4.54
CA ARG A 60 -0.52 26.86 -5.62
C ARG A 60 -1.20 27.49 -6.83
N PHE A 61 -2.39 27.00 -7.18
CA PHE A 61 -3.16 27.50 -8.33
C PHE A 61 -4.28 28.46 -7.92
N ASN A 62 -4.44 28.74 -6.62
CA ASN A 62 -5.48 29.61 -6.05
C ASN A 62 -6.91 29.22 -6.52
N ILE A 63 -7.19 27.93 -6.59
CA ILE A 63 -8.49 27.38 -7.01
C ILE A 63 -9.23 26.76 -5.82
N SER A 64 -10.56 26.66 -5.91
CA SER A 64 -11.38 26.11 -4.83
C SER A 64 -11.04 24.65 -4.50
N LYS A 65 -11.27 24.25 -3.24
CA LYS A 65 -11.14 22.87 -2.76
C LYS A 65 -11.88 21.86 -3.65
N ARG A 66 -13.07 22.22 -4.15
CA ARG A 66 -13.90 21.37 -5.04
C ARG A 66 -13.20 21.10 -6.37
N ILE A 67 -12.74 22.16 -7.03
CA ILE A 67 -12.05 22.05 -8.33
C ILE A 67 -10.75 21.27 -8.17
N SER A 68 -9.99 21.54 -7.10
CA SER A 68 -8.75 20.83 -6.80
C SER A 68 -8.98 19.33 -6.60
N SER A 69 -10.04 18.95 -5.87
CA SER A 69 -10.41 17.55 -5.69
C SER A 69 -10.81 16.87 -7.00
N ILE A 70 -11.58 17.55 -7.86
CA ILE A 70 -11.98 17.01 -9.18
C ILE A 70 -10.76 16.77 -10.05
N ILE A 71 -9.86 17.76 -10.18
CA ILE A 71 -8.65 17.65 -10.99
C ILE A 71 -7.79 16.49 -10.49
N LEU A 72 -7.59 16.39 -9.17
CA LEU A 72 -6.76 15.33 -8.58
C LEU A 72 -7.36 13.94 -8.81
N ILE A 73 -8.67 13.78 -8.66
CA ILE A 73 -9.33 12.49 -8.87
C ILE A 73 -9.31 12.10 -10.34
N ILE A 74 -9.61 13.03 -11.25
CA ILE A 74 -9.52 12.77 -12.70
C ILE A 74 -8.10 12.38 -13.07
N PHE A 75 -7.09 13.07 -12.54
CA PHE A 75 -5.69 12.74 -12.78
C PHE A 75 -5.35 11.32 -12.32
N ILE A 76 -5.72 10.94 -11.09
CA ILE A 76 -5.45 9.61 -10.54
C ILE A 76 -6.19 8.51 -11.30
N VAL A 77 -7.49 8.70 -11.58
CA VAL A 77 -8.28 7.75 -12.36
C VAL A 77 -7.69 7.56 -13.75
N THR A 78 -7.31 8.65 -14.41
CA THR A 78 -6.67 8.61 -15.73
C THR A 78 -5.32 7.87 -15.66
N LEU A 79 -4.51 8.15 -14.64
CA LEU A 79 -3.23 7.47 -14.43
C LEU A 79 -3.43 5.96 -14.25
N ILE A 80 -4.41 5.55 -13.44
CA ILE A 80 -4.76 4.13 -13.22
C ILE A 80 -5.22 3.48 -14.53
N LEU A 81 -6.10 4.14 -15.30
CA LEU A 81 -6.59 3.61 -16.58
C LEU A 81 -5.46 3.45 -17.60
N ILE A 82 -4.53 4.42 -17.67
CA ILE A 82 -3.33 4.32 -18.52
C ILE A 82 -2.45 3.16 -18.04
N MET A 83 -2.23 3.01 -16.74
CA MET A 83 -1.47 1.88 -16.20
C MET A 83 -2.12 0.55 -16.58
N LEU A 84 -3.42 0.39 -16.38
CA LEU A 84 -4.13 -0.85 -16.75
C LEU A 84 -4.04 -1.13 -18.24
N TYR A 85 -4.22 -0.10 -19.08
CA TYR A 85 -4.13 -0.23 -20.53
C TYR A 85 -2.73 -0.65 -21.00
N LEU A 86 -1.65 -0.21 -20.34
CA LEU A 86 -0.28 -0.60 -20.68
C LEU A 86 0.08 -1.98 -20.08
N VAL A 87 -0.31 -2.22 -18.83
CA VAL A 87 0.12 -3.38 -18.04
C VAL A 87 -0.61 -4.66 -18.45
N VAL A 88 -1.93 -4.63 -18.51
CA VAL A 88 -2.76 -5.82 -18.74
C VAL A 88 -2.40 -6.53 -20.06
N PRO A 89 -2.38 -5.87 -21.23
CA PRO A 89 -2.06 -6.56 -22.48
C PRO A 89 -0.60 -7.04 -22.52
N THR A 90 0.30 -6.35 -21.82
CA THR A 90 1.71 -6.74 -21.75
C THR A 90 1.86 -8.04 -20.95
N ILE A 91 1.20 -8.15 -19.79
CA ILE A 91 1.17 -9.39 -19.00
C ILE A 91 0.54 -10.53 -19.80
N LEU A 92 -0.59 -10.30 -20.48
CA LEU A 92 -1.28 -11.34 -21.25
C LEU A 92 -0.42 -11.87 -22.41
N LYS A 93 0.23 -10.99 -23.18
CA LYS A 93 1.10 -11.41 -24.30
C LYS A 93 2.30 -12.21 -23.81
N GLU A 94 2.91 -11.76 -22.73
CA GLU A 94 4.15 -12.32 -22.22
C GLU A 94 3.89 -13.59 -21.40
N SER A 95 2.68 -13.73 -20.86
CA SER A 95 2.23 -14.99 -20.25
C SER A 95 2.19 -16.16 -21.22
N LEU A 96 1.95 -15.88 -22.50
CA LEU A 96 1.96 -16.90 -23.56
C LEU A 96 3.39 -17.27 -23.99
N ASN A 97 4.36 -16.38 -23.78
CA ASN A 97 5.77 -16.58 -24.13
C ASN A 97 6.60 -17.13 -22.96
N PHE A 98 6.00 -17.35 -21.77
CA PHE A 98 6.72 -17.91 -20.62
C PHE A 98 7.31 -19.29 -20.90
N GLY A 99 6.70 -20.09 -21.78
CA GLY A 99 7.24 -21.40 -22.19
C GLY A 99 8.61 -21.27 -22.87
N GLU A 100 8.73 -20.42 -23.89
CA GLU A 100 9.99 -20.20 -24.63
C GLU A 100 11.10 -19.60 -23.74
N MET A 101 10.67 -18.84 -22.74
CA MET A 101 11.52 -18.22 -21.75
C MET A 101 12.15 -19.23 -20.77
N LEU A 102 11.42 -20.30 -20.42
CA LEU A 102 11.93 -21.40 -19.59
C LEU A 102 12.91 -22.28 -20.36
N ASP A 103 12.64 -22.52 -21.65
CA ASP A 103 13.54 -23.25 -22.54
C ASP A 103 14.92 -22.56 -22.65
N ASN A 104 14.94 -21.22 -22.60
CA ASN A 104 16.19 -20.46 -22.57
C ASN A 104 16.98 -20.65 -21.26
N ILE A 105 16.31 -20.80 -20.11
CA ILE A 105 16.97 -21.12 -18.84
C ILE A 105 17.63 -22.50 -18.93
N GLU A 106 16.96 -23.50 -19.52
CA GLU A 106 17.53 -24.84 -19.73
C GLU A 106 18.83 -24.77 -20.52
N LYS A 107 18.79 -24.01 -21.63
CA LYS A 107 19.94 -23.83 -22.50
C LYS A 107 21.09 -23.13 -21.80
N TYR A 108 20.83 -22.10 -21.01
CA TYR A 108 21.85 -21.42 -20.21
C TYR A 108 22.48 -22.32 -19.14
N ILE A 109 21.67 -23.13 -18.45
CA ILE A 109 22.16 -24.09 -17.46
C ILE A 109 23.02 -25.16 -18.13
N SER A 110 22.59 -25.66 -19.29
CA SER A 110 23.33 -26.63 -20.10
C SER A 110 24.67 -26.04 -20.57
N ASP A 111 24.67 -24.82 -21.11
CA ASP A 111 25.89 -24.13 -21.56
C ASP A 111 26.87 -23.83 -20.40
N LEU A 112 26.35 -23.51 -19.22
CA LEU A 112 27.16 -23.32 -18.00
C LEU A 112 27.77 -24.64 -17.50
N ALA A 113 27.01 -25.72 -17.49
CA ALA A 113 27.49 -27.05 -17.11
C ALA A 113 28.64 -27.51 -18.04
N ILE A 114 28.49 -27.27 -19.36
CA ILE A 114 29.52 -27.55 -20.36
C ILE A 114 30.77 -26.67 -20.14
N LYS A 115 30.60 -25.37 -19.90
CA LYS A 115 31.73 -24.43 -19.66
C LYS A 115 32.50 -24.74 -18.37
N LEU A 116 31.81 -25.17 -17.31
CA LEU A 116 32.42 -25.48 -16.02
C LEU A 116 32.97 -26.91 -15.94
N LYS A 117 32.84 -27.71 -17.02
CA LYS A 117 33.27 -29.12 -17.10
C LYS A 117 32.70 -29.99 -15.97
N ILE A 118 31.46 -29.71 -15.57
CA ILE A 118 30.81 -30.47 -14.50
C ILE A 118 30.14 -31.69 -15.14
N ASN A 119 30.73 -32.87 -14.91
CA ASN A 119 30.22 -34.13 -15.46
C ASN A 119 28.93 -34.61 -14.78
N ASP A 120 28.60 -34.06 -13.61
CA ASP A 120 27.39 -34.40 -12.86
C ASP A 120 26.21 -33.53 -13.31
N ILE A 121 25.73 -33.81 -14.51
CA ILE A 121 24.57 -33.16 -15.14
C ILE A 121 23.30 -33.35 -14.29
N SER A 122 23.27 -34.41 -13.45
CA SER A 122 22.18 -34.77 -12.55
C SER A 122 21.82 -33.66 -11.53
N PHE A 123 22.82 -32.99 -10.96
CA PHE A 123 22.63 -31.89 -10.01
C PHE A 123 22.05 -30.64 -10.70
N PHE A 124 22.54 -30.29 -11.88
CA PHE A 124 22.02 -29.15 -12.63
C PHE A 124 20.63 -29.40 -13.21
N GLN A 125 20.34 -30.62 -13.66
CA GLN A 125 18.99 -31.00 -14.09
C GLN A 125 18.00 -30.96 -12.93
N SER A 126 18.38 -31.44 -11.73
CA SER A 126 17.49 -31.38 -10.56
C SER A 126 17.26 -29.96 -10.04
N ILE A 127 18.28 -29.09 -10.08
CA ILE A 127 18.09 -27.66 -9.81
C ILE A 127 17.21 -27.01 -10.88
N TYR A 128 17.42 -27.34 -12.16
CA TYR A 128 16.60 -26.81 -13.24
C TYR A 128 15.14 -27.22 -13.09
N THR A 129 14.83 -28.50 -12.85
CA THR A 129 13.45 -28.94 -12.69
C THR A 129 12.78 -28.28 -11.48
N GLN A 130 13.48 -28.16 -10.35
CA GLN A 130 12.95 -27.46 -9.16
C GLN A 130 12.70 -25.97 -9.43
N ILE A 131 13.65 -25.27 -10.05
CA ILE A 131 13.48 -23.85 -10.43
C ILE A 131 12.32 -23.71 -11.42
N ASN A 132 12.24 -24.57 -12.43
CA ASN A 132 11.21 -24.53 -13.46
C ASN A 132 9.82 -24.78 -12.86
N GLU A 133 9.68 -25.75 -11.96
CA GLU A 133 8.41 -26.04 -11.27
C GLU A 133 7.97 -24.89 -10.35
N GLU A 134 8.88 -24.27 -9.60
CA GLU A 134 8.56 -23.13 -8.72
C GLU A 134 8.26 -21.86 -9.53
N VAL A 135 9.02 -21.59 -10.60
CA VAL A 135 8.78 -20.48 -11.51
C VAL A 135 7.43 -20.67 -12.20
N ASN A 136 7.11 -21.87 -12.70
CA ASN A 136 5.81 -22.16 -13.31
C ASN A 136 4.67 -22.00 -12.30
N ARG A 137 4.81 -22.51 -11.07
CA ARG A 137 3.80 -22.32 -10.02
C ARG A 137 3.59 -20.84 -9.69
N PHE A 138 4.67 -20.08 -9.54
CA PHE A 138 4.58 -18.64 -9.28
C PHE A 138 3.93 -17.90 -10.44
N LEU A 139 4.36 -18.14 -11.69
CA LEU A 139 3.85 -17.44 -12.87
C LEU A 139 2.41 -17.81 -13.19
N SER A 140 2.05 -19.09 -13.14
CA SER A 140 0.67 -19.54 -13.35
C SER A 140 -0.26 -19.04 -12.25
N GLY A 141 0.17 -19.12 -10.98
CA GLY A 141 -0.58 -18.56 -9.85
C GLY A 141 -0.73 -17.05 -9.95
N PHE A 142 0.34 -16.32 -10.26
CA PHE A 142 0.32 -14.87 -10.43
C PHE A 142 -0.56 -14.46 -11.62
N SER A 143 -0.40 -15.10 -12.79
CA SER A 143 -1.18 -14.80 -13.99
C SER A 143 -2.67 -15.08 -13.78
N ASN A 144 -3.02 -16.25 -13.24
CA ASN A 144 -4.43 -16.60 -12.98
C ASN A 144 -5.05 -15.65 -11.95
N ASN A 145 -4.38 -15.42 -10.82
CA ASN A 145 -4.87 -14.48 -9.81
C ASN A 145 -4.95 -13.05 -10.35
N PHE A 146 -3.98 -12.61 -11.16
CA PHE A 146 -3.99 -11.28 -11.76
C PHE A 146 -5.17 -11.14 -12.73
N ILE A 147 -5.36 -12.10 -13.63
CA ILE A 147 -6.46 -12.10 -14.60
C ILE A 147 -7.81 -12.16 -13.88
N GLU A 148 -8.00 -13.06 -12.92
CA GLU A 148 -9.22 -13.17 -12.12
C GLU A 148 -9.52 -11.88 -11.36
N ASN A 149 -8.51 -11.27 -10.72
CA ASN A 149 -8.66 -9.99 -10.03
C ASN A 149 -9.00 -8.85 -11.02
N MET A 150 -8.39 -8.82 -12.20
CA MET A 150 -8.71 -7.83 -13.24
C MET A 150 -10.13 -8.01 -13.75
N MET A 151 -10.56 -9.24 -14.06
CA MET A 151 -11.93 -9.54 -14.45
C MET A 151 -12.92 -9.16 -13.36
N GLY A 152 -12.61 -9.46 -12.09
CA GLY A 152 -13.42 -9.05 -10.94
C GLY A 152 -13.56 -7.54 -10.78
N ILE A 153 -12.55 -6.75 -11.15
CA ILE A 153 -12.65 -5.28 -11.23
C ILE A 153 -13.62 -4.85 -12.33
N PHE A 154 -13.55 -5.48 -13.51
CA PHE A 154 -14.45 -5.18 -14.63
C PHE A 154 -15.91 -5.59 -14.34
N GLU A 155 -16.12 -6.73 -13.69
CA GLU A 155 -17.46 -7.21 -13.29
C GLU A 155 -18.09 -6.29 -12.23
N ASN A 156 -17.28 -5.70 -11.35
CA ASN A 156 -17.71 -4.82 -10.27
C ASN A 156 -17.38 -3.34 -10.52
N LEU A 157 -17.35 -2.88 -11.77
CA LEU A 157 -17.00 -1.50 -12.13
C LEU A 157 -17.81 -0.47 -11.35
N VAL A 158 -19.11 -0.73 -11.12
CA VAL A 158 -19.98 0.16 -10.35
C VAL A 158 -19.47 0.32 -8.91
N SER A 159 -19.09 -0.79 -8.25
CA SER A 159 -18.56 -0.77 -6.88
C SER A 159 -17.21 -0.06 -6.79
N PHE A 160 -16.33 -0.27 -7.77
CA PHE A 160 -15.03 0.42 -7.81
C PHE A 160 -15.15 1.90 -8.18
N ALA A 161 -16.12 2.27 -9.03
CA ALA A 161 -16.39 3.66 -9.38
C ALA A 161 -16.92 4.49 -8.20
N ILE A 162 -17.48 3.84 -7.17
CA ILE A 162 -17.92 4.52 -5.94
C ILE A 162 -16.71 5.01 -5.12
N VAL A 163 -15.56 4.32 -5.15
CA VAL A 163 -14.36 4.73 -4.39
C VAL A 163 -13.93 6.16 -4.70
N PRO A 164 -13.66 6.57 -5.96
CA PRO A 164 -13.28 7.95 -6.26
C PRO A 164 -14.39 8.95 -5.93
N ILE A 165 -15.66 8.57 -6.02
CA ILE A 165 -16.79 9.43 -5.62
C ILE A 165 -16.77 9.67 -4.11
N VAL A 166 -16.61 8.62 -3.31
CA VAL A 166 -16.52 8.75 -1.84
C VAL A 166 -15.28 9.54 -1.45
N THR A 167 -14.13 9.28 -2.10
CA THR A 167 -12.91 10.06 -1.92
C THR A 167 -13.13 11.54 -2.23
N TYR A 168 -13.85 11.87 -3.30
CA TYR A 168 -14.20 13.26 -3.64
C TYR A 168 -14.95 13.94 -2.50
N TYR A 169 -16.00 13.31 -1.98
CA TYR A 169 -16.80 13.88 -0.89
C TYR A 169 -15.98 14.07 0.38
N PHE A 170 -15.15 13.09 0.76
CA PHE A 170 -14.27 13.26 1.93
C PHE A 170 -13.23 14.36 1.73
N LEU A 171 -12.66 14.51 0.53
CA LEU A 171 -11.74 15.61 0.24
C LEU A 171 -12.45 16.96 0.36
N VAL A 172 -13.63 17.11 -0.22
CA VAL A 172 -14.36 18.40 -0.22
C VAL A 172 -14.92 18.73 1.16
N ASP A 173 -15.59 17.78 1.80
CA ASP A 173 -16.39 18.00 3.01
C ASP A 173 -15.69 17.57 4.31
N GLY A 174 -14.41 17.16 4.25
CA GLY A 174 -13.64 16.68 5.40
C GLY A 174 -13.69 17.62 6.61
N ASP A 175 -13.56 18.93 6.39
CA ASP A 175 -13.65 19.94 7.47
C ASP A 175 -15.06 20.00 8.09
N LEU A 176 -16.10 19.85 7.27
CA LEU A 176 -17.49 19.84 7.74
C LEU A 176 -17.78 18.58 8.55
N ILE A 177 -17.28 17.43 8.09
CA ILE A 177 -17.40 16.14 8.77
C ILE A 177 -16.70 16.20 10.13
N TYR A 178 -15.45 16.70 10.15
CA TYR A 178 -14.67 16.90 11.37
C TYR A 178 -15.42 17.78 12.40
N ASN A 179 -15.92 18.93 11.97
CA ASN A 179 -16.64 19.85 12.85
C ASN A 179 -17.95 19.23 13.38
N LYS A 180 -18.69 18.46 12.57
CA LYS A 180 -19.89 17.75 13.01
C LYS A 180 -19.58 16.64 14.01
N ILE A 181 -18.50 15.89 13.82
CA ILE A 181 -18.07 14.86 14.77
C ILE A 181 -17.76 15.48 16.13
N LEU A 182 -17.10 16.64 16.17
CA LEU A 182 -16.84 17.36 17.42
C LEU A 182 -18.11 17.80 18.16
N LEU A 183 -19.23 18.01 17.46
CA LEU A 183 -20.50 18.37 18.09
C LEU A 183 -21.10 17.23 18.91
N ILE A 184 -20.78 15.97 18.58
CA ILE A 184 -21.22 14.78 19.31
C ILE A 184 -20.59 14.73 20.71
N LEU A 185 -19.40 15.32 20.87
CA LEU A 185 -18.71 15.36 22.14
C LEU A 185 -19.26 16.46 23.06
N PRO A 186 -19.32 16.22 24.39
CA PRO A 186 -19.64 17.25 25.37
C PRO A 186 -18.69 18.45 25.24
N THR A 187 -19.19 19.67 25.40
CA THR A 187 -18.44 20.92 25.20
C THR A 187 -17.10 20.94 25.95
N GLU A 188 -17.08 20.44 27.19
CA GLU A 188 -15.87 20.34 28.04
C GLU A 188 -14.76 19.49 27.41
N LYS A 189 -15.12 18.45 26.66
CA LYS A 189 -14.17 17.51 26.04
C LYS A 189 -13.75 17.91 24.62
N ARG A 190 -14.45 18.86 23.99
CA ARG A 190 -14.19 19.26 22.60
C ARG A 190 -12.78 19.80 22.42
N VAL A 191 -12.28 20.59 23.38
CA VAL A 191 -10.93 21.18 23.30
C VAL A 191 -9.85 20.09 23.30
N ILE A 192 -9.97 19.13 24.22
CA ILE A 192 -9.03 18.00 24.33
C ILE A 192 -9.06 17.14 23.07
N ALA A 193 -10.27 16.77 22.61
CA ALA A 193 -10.43 15.98 21.39
C ALA A 193 -9.91 16.72 20.15
N LYS A 194 -10.15 18.03 20.04
CA LYS A 194 -9.63 18.86 18.95
C LYS A 194 -8.11 18.86 18.91
N LYS A 195 -7.47 19.01 20.08
CA LYS A 195 -6.01 18.95 20.22
C LYS A 195 -5.47 17.59 19.77
N ALA A 196 -6.06 16.50 20.26
CA ALA A 196 -5.62 15.15 19.91
C ALA A 196 -5.78 14.84 18.42
N ILE A 197 -6.92 15.19 17.82
CA ILE A 197 -7.14 14.98 16.38
C ILE A 197 -6.15 15.81 15.55
N ASN A 198 -5.87 17.06 15.94
CA ASN A 198 -4.88 17.88 15.24
C ASN A 198 -3.46 17.32 15.37
N ASN A 199 -3.11 16.75 16.52
CA ASN A 199 -1.82 16.09 16.72
C ASN A 199 -1.69 14.84 15.84
N ILE A 200 -2.73 14.00 15.81
CA ILE A 200 -2.82 12.84 14.93
C ILE A 200 -2.67 13.30 13.48
N ASP A 201 -3.45 14.30 13.07
CA ASP A 201 -3.48 14.77 11.68
C ASP A 201 -2.11 15.27 11.22
N ARG A 202 -1.43 16.06 12.06
CA ARG A 202 -0.08 16.57 11.77
C ARG A 202 0.94 15.46 11.58
N ILE A 203 0.96 14.48 12.48
CA ILE A 203 1.94 13.39 12.47
C ILE A 203 1.64 12.42 11.33
N LEU A 204 0.38 12.03 11.17
CA LEU A 204 -0.05 11.08 10.16
C LEU A 204 0.05 11.65 8.74
N SER A 205 -0.36 12.90 8.52
CA SER A 205 -0.19 13.56 7.22
C SER A 205 1.28 13.64 6.82
N ARG A 206 2.17 13.98 7.76
CA ARG A 206 3.62 14.02 7.49
C ARG A 206 4.16 12.63 7.12
N TYR A 207 3.78 11.60 7.87
CA TYR A 207 4.16 10.22 7.57
C TYR A 207 3.70 9.78 6.17
N ILE A 208 2.43 10.01 5.82
CA ILE A 208 1.88 9.57 4.53
C ILE A 208 2.57 10.31 3.37
N ILE A 209 2.76 11.62 3.47
CA ILE A 209 3.46 12.40 2.43
C ILE A 209 4.89 11.88 2.25
N SER A 210 5.62 11.69 3.35
CA SER A 210 6.97 11.15 3.30
C SER A 210 7.01 9.75 2.66
N GLN A 211 6.05 8.88 2.99
CA GLN A 211 5.98 7.54 2.43
C GLN A 211 5.62 7.54 0.94
N LEU A 212 4.68 8.38 0.50
CA LEU A 212 4.32 8.55 -0.91
C LEU A 212 5.50 9.11 -1.72
N LEU A 213 6.23 10.09 -1.17
CA LEU A 213 7.41 10.65 -1.81
C LEU A 213 8.53 9.62 -1.92
N LEU A 214 8.78 8.86 -0.86
CA LEU A 214 9.77 7.78 -0.87
C LEU A 214 9.39 6.71 -1.90
N SER A 215 8.12 6.30 -1.93
CA SER A 215 7.57 5.34 -2.90
C SER A 215 7.78 5.81 -4.35
N LEU A 216 7.54 7.09 -4.63
CA LEU A 216 7.75 7.68 -5.94
C LEU A 216 9.24 7.66 -6.33
N ILE A 217 10.13 8.07 -5.43
CA ILE A 217 11.58 8.10 -5.67
C ILE A 217 12.10 6.68 -5.94
N ILE A 218 11.70 5.70 -5.12
CA ILE A 218 12.11 4.30 -5.29
C ILE A 218 11.57 3.73 -6.58
N GLY A 219 10.32 4.02 -6.95
CA GLY A 219 9.78 3.64 -8.26
C GLY A 219 10.62 4.21 -9.42
N VAL A 220 10.94 5.51 -9.41
CA VAL A 220 11.76 6.13 -10.45
C VAL A 220 13.18 5.55 -10.51
N LEU A 221 13.83 5.38 -9.37
CA LEU A 221 15.19 4.80 -9.32
C LEU A 221 15.20 3.34 -9.78
N THR A 222 14.17 2.57 -9.41
CA THR A 222 13.98 1.19 -9.91
C THR A 222 13.83 1.19 -11.42
N PHE A 223 13.03 2.11 -11.98
CA PHE A 223 12.87 2.22 -13.42
C PHE A 223 14.19 2.48 -14.14
N ILE A 224 15.00 3.40 -13.61
CA ILE A 224 16.33 3.71 -14.17
C ILE A 224 17.24 2.49 -14.12
N ILE A 225 17.31 1.78 -12.98
CA ILE A 225 18.12 0.56 -12.83
C ILE A 225 17.70 -0.50 -13.85
N LEU A 226 16.41 -0.79 -13.93
CA LEU A 226 15.89 -1.82 -14.83
C LEU A 226 16.05 -1.45 -16.30
N MET A 227 15.94 -0.17 -16.66
CA MET A 227 16.23 0.33 -18.00
C MET A 227 17.70 0.16 -18.39
N ILE A 228 18.64 0.48 -17.49
CA ILE A 228 20.08 0.34 -17.74
C ILE A 228 20.46 -1.14 -17.97
N ILE A 229 19.84 -2.04 -17.23
CA ILE A 229 20.05 -3.50 -17.34
C ILE A 229 19.28 -4.09 -18.53
N ASP A 230 18.39 -3.30 -19.16
CA ASP A 230 17.52 -3.73 -20.26
C ASP A 230 16.57 -4.86 -19.83
N VAL A 231 15.99 -4.76 -18.63
CA VAL A 231 15.00 -5.74 -18.14
C VAL A 231 13.65 -5.48 -18.78
N LYS A 232 13.03 -6.53 -19.34
CA LYS A 232 11.68 -6.44 -19.89
C LYS A 232 10.69 -5.95 -18.82
N PHE A 233 9.73 -5.14 -19.23
CA PHE A 233 8.71 -4.54 -18.34
C PHE A 233 9.28 -3.64 -17.23
N ALA A 234 10.48 -3.07 -17.43
CA ALA A 234 11.12 -2.16 -16.47
C ALA A 234 10.14 -1.12 -15.89
N PHE A 235 9.31 -0.50 -16.72
CA PHE A 235 8.32 0.49 -16.28
C PHE A 235 7.27 -0.10 -15.32
N ILE A 236 6.69 -1.25 -15.68
CA ILE A 236 5.64 -1.91 -14.89
C ILE A 236 6.21 -2.39 -13.56
N LEU A 237 7.38 -3.03 -13.60
CA LEU A 237 8.09 -3.54 -12.43
C LEU A 237 8.47 -2.39 -11.49
N ALA A 238 8.89 -1.26 -12.03
CA ALA A 238 9.20 -0.07 -11.26
C ALA A 238 7.97 0.57 -10.61
N VAL A 239 6.84 0.64 -11.33
CA VAL A 239 5.56 1.11 -10.77
C VAL A 239 5.10 0.17 -9.65
N LEU A 240 5.16 -1.15 -9.88
CA LEU A 240 4.82 -2.15 -8.87
C LEU A 240 5.72 -2.02 -7.64
N ASN A 241 7.04 -1.90 -7.83
CA ASN A 241 7.98 -1.71 -6.73
C ASN A 241 7.67 -0.42 -5.96
N GLY A 242 7.43 0.69 -6.66
CA GLY A 242 7.02 1.95 -6.05
C GLY A 242 5.72 1.84 -5.24
N ILE A 243 4.68 1.18 -5.76
CA ILE A 243 3.41 0.96 -5.05
C ILE A 243 3.63 0.11 -3.79
N LEU A 244 4.34 -1.01 -3.91
CA LEU A 244 4.62 -1.90 -2.78
C LEU A 244 5.48 -1.22 -1.73
N ASN A 245 6.32 -0.26 -2.13
CA ASN A 245 7.13 0.55 -1.23
C ASN A 245 6.32 1.44 -0.28
N ILE A 246 4.99 1.50 -0.41
CA ILE A 246 4.14 2.13 0.60
C ILE A 246 4.23 1.40 1.96
N ILE A 247 4.60 0.11 1.96
CA ILE A 247 4.80 -0.69 3.17
C ILE A 247 6.28 -0.63 3.59
N PRO A 248 6.62 0.00 4.72
CA PRO A 248 8.02 0.09 5.17
C PRO A 248 8.65 -1.29 5.37
N TYR A 249 9.95 -1.42 5.08
CA TYR A 249 10.79 -2.63 5.20
C TYR A 249 10.40 -3.80 4.28
N PHE A 250 9.12 -4.10 4.11
CA PHE A 250 8.63 -5.18 3.26
C PHE A 250 8.47 -4.76 1.81
N GLY A 251 8.04 -3.53 1.56
CA GLY A 251 7.81 -2.99 0.22
C GLY A 251 8.99 -3.13 -0.73
N PRO A 252 10.22 -2.71 -0.35
CA PRO A 252 11.39 -2.85 -1.22
C PRO A 252 11.74 -4.32 -1.53
N ILE A 253 11.49 -5.23 -0.58
CA ILE A 253 11.79 -6.66 -0.72
C ILE A 253 10.76 -7.29 -1.65
N ILE A 254 9.46 -7.14 -1.33
CA ILE A 254 8.36 -7.73 -2.09
C ILE A 254 8.32 -7.14 -3.50
N GLY A 255 8.58 -5.84 -3.66
CA GLY A 255 8.59 -5.18 -4.97
C GLY A 255 9.82 -5.46 -5.83
N GLY A 256 10.97 -5.78 -5.21
CA GLY A 256 12.17 -6.20 -5.93
C GLY A 256 12.08 -7.63 -6.49
N ILE A 257 11.35 -8.53 -5.82
CA ILE A 257 11.24 -9.95 -6.22
C ILE A 257 10.74 -10.12 -7.66
N PRO A 258 9.61 -9.53 -8.09
CA PRO A 258 9.15 -9.63 -9.47
C PRO A 258 10.19 -9.16 -10.49
N ALA A 259 10.94 -8.10 -10.18
CA ALA A 259 11.95 -7.58 -11.09
C ALA A 259 13.12 -8.56 -11.28
N VAL A 260 13.56 -9.19 -10.19
CA VAL A 260 14.60 -10.22 -10.22
C VAL A 260 14.13 -11.46 -10.97
N ILE A 261 12.88 -11.90 -10.74
CA ILE A 261 12.30 -13.06 -11.45
C ILE A 261 12.26 -12.79 -12.96
N ILE A 262 11.71 -11.65 -13.38
CA ILE A 262 11.64 -11.30 -14.82
C ILE A 262 13.04 -11.20 -15.43
N ALA A 263 14.00 -10.60 -14.72
CA ALA A 263 15.37 -10.53 -15.18
C ALA A 263 16.03 -11.92 -15.30
N LEU A 264 15.73 -12.85 -14.40
CA LEU A 264 16.26 -14.22 -14.41
C LEU A 264 15.75 -15.01 -15.61
N ILE A 265 14.47 -14.82 -15.93
CA ILE A 265 13.83 -15.44 -17.08
C ILE A 265 14.46 -14.94 -18.39
N ASP A 266 14.89 -13.68 -18.45
CA ASP A 266 15.58 -13.15 -19.62
C ASP A 266 17.04 -13.66 -19.70
N SER A 267 17.82 -13.52 -18.62
CA SER A 267 19.11 -14.18 -18.48
C SER A 267 19.64 -14.17 -17.03
N PRO A 268 20.41 -15.19 -16.60
CA PRO A 268 21.03 -15.19 -15.28
C PRO A 268 21.94 -13.98 -15.01
N THR A 269 22.57 -13.44 -16.06
CA THR A 269 23.42 -12.24 -15.96
C THR A 269 22.59 -10.99 -15.66
N LYS A 270 21.46 -10.78 -16.36
CA LYS A 270 20.52 -9.68 -16.05
C LYS A 270 19.94 -9.83 -14.64
N ALA A 271 19.60 -11.04 -14.21
CA ALA A 271 19.18 -11.28 -12.82
C ALA A 271 20.24 -10.87 -11.81
N LEU A 272 21.49 -11.27 -12.02
CA LEU A 272 22.58 -10.92 -11.11
C LEU A 272 22.75 -9.40 -10.99
N TRP A 273 22.78 -8.68 -12.12
CA TRP A 273 22.85 -7.22 -12.12
C TRP A 273 21.62 -6.56 -11.50
N THR A 274 20.43 -7.15 -11.69
CA THR A 274 19.19 -6.66 -11.09
C THR A 274 19.21 -6.83 -9.57
N ILE A 275 19.66 -7.98 -9.06
CA ILE A 275 19.85 -8.23 -7.63
C ILE A 275 20.80 -7.20 -7.05
N ILE A 276 21.96 -6.99 -7.68
CA ILE A 276 22.95 -6.01 -7.22
C ILE A 276 22.36 -4.59 -7.22
N GLY A 277 21.70 -4.19 -8.31
CA GLY A 277 21.10 -2.86 -8.45
C GLY A 277 20.00 -2.60 -7.42
N VAL A 278 19.06 -3.53 -7.27
CA VAL A 278 17.97 -3.43 -6.29
C VAL A 278 18.52 -3.46 -4.86
N PHE A 279 19.50 -4.32 -4.57
CA PHE A 279 20.14 -4.35 -3.25
C PHE A 279 20.83 -3.02 -2.91
N LEU A 280 21.61 -2.46 -3.84
CA LEU A 280 22.23 -1.15 -3.66
C LEU A 280 21.18 -0.05 -3.45
N LEU A 281 20.08 -0.10 -4.21
CA LEU A 281 18.97 0.83 -4.04
C LEU A 281 18.33 0.71 -2.64
N GLN A 282 18.12 -0.51 -2.14
CA GLN A 282 17.61 -0.74 -0.78
C GLN A 282 18.56 -0.21 0.29
N GLN A 283 19.88 -0.34 0.09
CA GLN A 283 20.87 0.25 1.00
C GLN A 283 20.82 1.78 0.99
N ILE A 284 20.64 2.40 -0.18
CA ILE A 284 20.47 3.85 -0.31
C ILE A 284 19.15 4.29 0.33
N GLU A 285 18.09 3.52 0.14
CA GLU A 285 16.79 3.77 0.72
C GLU A 285 16.87 3.77 2.25
N GLY A 286 17.33 2.66 2.84
CA GLY A 286 17.35 2.46 4.28
C GLY A 286 18.30 3.42 5.01
N ASN A 287 19.48 3.69 4.43
CA ASN A 287 20.52 4.45 5.13
C ASN A 287 20.52 5.95 4.81
N ILE A 288 19.94 6.38 3.68
CA ILE A 288 20.03 7.77 3.21
C ILE A 288 18.65 8.36 2.96
N LEU A 289 17.84 7.77 2.09
CA LEU A 289 16.58 8.38 1.67
C LEU A 289 15.54 8.36 2.77
N SER A 290 15.35 7.23 3.44
CA SER A 290 14.38 7.10 4.52
C SER A 290 14.69 8.07 5.67
N PRO A 291 15.90 8.10 6.27
CA PRO A 291 16.21 9.08 7.32
C PRO A 291 16.01 10.55 6.91
N LYS A 292 16.30 10.90 5.64
CA LYS A 292 16.13 12.27 5.13
C LYS A 292 14.67 12.64 4.82
N ILE A 293 13.87 11.69 4.35
CA ILE A 293 12.49 11.94 3.87
C ILE A 293 11.46 11.65 4.96
N THR A 294 11.57 10.49 5.61
CA THR A 294 10.63 10.07 6.66
C THR A 294 11.07 10.60 8.03
N GLY A 295 12.37 10.70 8.33
CA GLY A 295 12.88 11.24 9.60
C GLY A 295 12.13 10.70 10.84
N ASP A 296 12.06 11.49 11.92
CA ASP A 296 11.25 11.18 13.11
C ASP A 296 9.74 11.38 12.90
N SER A 297 9.21 11.20 11.68
CA SER A 297 7.79 11.48 11.36
C SER A 297 6.81 10.74 12.27
N THR A 298 7.14 9.53 12.69
CA THR A 298 6.33 8.74 13.65
C THR A 298 6.98 8.63 15.04
N ASN A 299 8.30 8.85 15.12
CA ASN A 299 9.11 8.67 16.33
C ASN A 299 8.88 7.27 16.97
N MET A 300 8.69 6.24 16.15
CA MET A 300 8.46 4.86 16.57
C MET A 300 9.72 4.03 16.34
N HIS A 301 10.09 3.19 17.31
CA HIS A 301 11.21 2.27 17.14
C HIS A 301 10.92 1.29 15.98
N PRO A 302 11.89 1.00 15.08
CA PRO A 302 11.71 0.10 13.94
C PRO A 302 11.05 -1.24 14.26
N ILE A 303 11.42 -1.84 15.41
CA ILE A 303 10.81 -3.11 15.86
C ILE A 303 9.29 -3.03 16.05
N ILE A 304 8.77 -1.88 16.52
CA ILE A 304 7.33 -1.69 16.72
C ILE A 304 6.64 -1.66 15.36
N ILE A 305 7.25 -1.00 14.38
CA ILE A 305 6.73 -0.95 13.00
C ILE A 305 6.68 -2.38 12.43
N ILE A 306 7.74 -3.18 12.57
CA ILE A 306 7.76 -4.57 12.09
C ILE A 306 6.67 -5.40 12.76
N ILE A 307 6.50 -5.30 14.08
CA ILE A 307 5.44 -6.03 14.81
C ILE A 307 4.05 -5.61 14.31
N LEU A 308 3.80 -4.30 14.14
CA LEU A 308 2.54 -3.81 13.61
C LEU A 308 2.26 -4.34 12.21
N LEU A 309 3.27 -4.39 11.33
CA LEU A 309 3.13 -4.95 9.98
C LEU A 309 2.78 -6.43 10.00
N LEU A 310 3.42 -7.22 10.87
CA LEU A 310 3.11 -8.65 11.03
C LEU A 310 1.67 -8.87 11.53
N ILE A 311 1.22 -8.05 12.49
CA ILE A 311 -0.17 -8.09 12.98
C ILE A 311 -1.14 -7.66 11.86
N GLY A 312 -0.80 -6.61 11.12
CA GLY A 312 -1.59 -6.11 10.00
C GLY A 312 -1.77 -7.15 8.90
N GLU A 313 -0.70 -7.85 8.53
CA GLU A 313 -0.74 -8.95 7.56
C GLU A 313 -1.72 -10.05 7.99
N LYS A 314 -1.68 -10.46 9.26
CA LYS A 314 -2.57 -11.52 9.77
C LYS A 314 -4.04 -11.09 9.87
N ILE A 315 -4.33 -9.81 10.12
CA ILE A 315 -5.70 -9.31 10.28
C ILE A 315 -6.36 -9.00 8.93
N GLY A 316 -5.61 -8.37 8.01
CA GLY A 316 -6.18 -7.79 6.79
C GLY A 316 -5.29 -7.93 5.56
N GLY A 317 -4.31 -8.84 5.59
CA GLY A 317 -3.37 -9.04 4.49
C GLY A 317 -2.64 -7.75 4.11
N PHE A 318 -2.56 -7.48 2.80
CA PHE A 318 -1.93 -6.28 2.26
C PHE A 318 -2.55 -4.98 2.82
N ALA A 319 -3.88 -4.87 2.85
CA ALA A 319 -4.56 -3.69 3.36
C ALA A 319 -4.26 -3.47 4.86
N GLY A 320 -4.20 -4.55 5.63
CA GLY A 320 -3.83 -4.51 7.04
C GLY A 320 -2.38 -4.04 7.26
N MET A 321 -1.43 -4.46 6.42
CA MET A 321 -0.05 -3.97 6.47
C MET A 321 0.05 -2.47 6.18
N VAL A 322 -0.64 -1.97 5.15
CA VAL A 322 -0.66 -0.54 4.81
C VAL A 322 -1.21 0.31 5.96
N LEU A 323 -2.24 -0.19 6.64
CA LEU A 323 -2.91 0.53 7.73
C LEU A 323 -2.26 0.37 9.10
N ALA A 324 -1.41 -0.64 9.27
CA ALA A 324 -0.78 -0.96 10.54
C ALA A 324 0.00 0.22 11.13
N VAL A 325 0.80 0.90 10.30
CA VAL A 325 1.61 2.06 10.76
C VAL A 325 0.73 3.28 11.06
N PRO A 326 -0.20 3.70 10.18
CA PRO A 326 -1.20 4.73 10.51
C PRO A 326 -1.94 4.51 11.82
N ILE A 327 -2.43 3.29 12.05
CA ILE A 327 -3.15 2.93 13.27
C ILE A 327 -2.20 2.98 14.48
N GLY A 328 -0.97 2.48 14.33
CA GLY A 328 0.05 2.56 15.37
C GLY A 328 0.37 4.00 15.78
N VAL A 329 0.47 4.91 14.80
CA VAL A 329 0.65 6.36 15.03
C VAL A 329 -0.53 6.94 15.80
N ILE A 330 -1.76 6.63 15.40
CA ILE A 330 -2.98 7.10 16.10
C ILE A 330 -2.97 6.65 17.56
N ILE A 331 -2.70 5.36 17.81
CA ILE A 331 -2.66 4.80 19.17
C ILE A 331 -1.59 5.49 20.01
N LYS A 332 -0.38 5.65 19.44
CA LYS A 332 0.73 6.31 20.13
C LYS A 332 0.38 7.74 20.50
N VAL A 333 -0.14 8.55 19.56
CA VAL A 333 -0.49 9.95 19.83
C VAL A 333 -1.57 10.07 20.89
N ILE A 334 -2.57 9.19 20.87
CA ILE A 334 -3.60 9.15 21.91
C ILE A 334 -2.99 8.81 23.27
N TYR A 335 -2.06 7.85 23.31
CA TYR A 335 -1.36 7.48 24.55
C TYR A 335 -0.54 8.64 25.09
N ASP A 336 0.27 9.28 24.24
CA ASP A 336 1.12 10.42 24.62
C ASP A 336 0.27 11.59 25.13
N ASP A 337 -0.80 11.96 24.40
CA ASP A 337 -1.71 13.03 24.82
C ASP A 337 -2.40 12.68 26.15
N ILE A 338 -2.87 11.44 26.36
CA ILE A 338 -3.49 11.04 27.63
C ILE A 338 -2.48 11.09 28.78
N ASN A 339 -1.25 10.65 28.55
CA ASN A 339 -0.20 10.67 29.55
C ASN A 339 0.12 12.10 30.00
N ASP A 340 0.25 13.03 29.05
CA ASP A 340 0.45 14.47 29.29
C ASP A 340 -0.71 15.14 30.05
N TYR A 341 -1.92 14.56 30.02
CA TYR A 341 -3.07 15.06 30.77
C TYR A 341 -3.20 14.44 32.17
N LEU A 342 -2.61 13.28 32.42
CA LEU A 342 -2.73 12.52 33.67
C LEU A 342 -1.56 12.77 34.64
N PHE A 343 -0.38 13.09 34.12
CA PHE A 343 0.85 13.37 34.87
C PHE A 343 1.38 14.75 34.50
#